data_AF-A0A1H7Y6J0-F1
#
_entry.id   AF-A0A1H7Y6J0-F1
#
_cell.length_a   1.000
_cell.length_b   1.000
_cell.length_c   1.000
_cell.angle_alpha   90.00
_cell.angle_beta   90.00
_cell.angle_gamma   90.00
#
_symmetry.space_group_name_H-M   'P 1'
#
loop_
_entity.id
_entity.type
_entity.pdbx_description
1 polymer ?
#
loop_
_entity_poly.entity_id
_entity_poly.type
_entity_poly.pdbx_seq_one_letter_code
_entity_poly.pdbx_strand_id
1 'polypeptide(L)'
;MATLFIDYERLVRQTFEQKQANNKLPYGSLLLTPASFKDACVMRCTQGISRRDEKVVRAFCGDLDESKSCLSIIQRYDTDKFKPLVNYLNGKSKKTDPKNIELLAWLIDLPGRPWEMGKSYSGEPNADPPLSDTNPEAGELGTIEYPTGNPPANERNTPAGIIGFTGIPIGLQRENEKESVETKTEEAGKQVKKGRSTKRLAATVVLSLVLATGGAWLWKSIYTGPDYSGGCMYWSEDHYKPIACDQKIPNVMIIALDTVKVKNFRKITTPDTITYLAIGKVWYSKIDNKFEFYTSGGEHPIVYGRRLKPITKYIIDLYIHPGTITNSN
;
A
#
# COMPACT_ATOMS: atom_id res chain seq x y z
N MET A 1 11.47 -21.50 15.24
CA MET A 1 10.26 -21.21 14.42
C MET A 1 10.17 -19.71 14.22
N ALA A 2 9.55 -19.26 13.13
CA ALA A 2 9.20 -17.84 12.96
C ALA A 2 8.17 -17.43 14.04
N THR A 3 8.38 -16.29 14.67
CA THR A 3 7.45 -15.76 15.70
C THR A 3 6.39 -14.87 15.06
N LEU A 4 5.12 -15.25 15.19
CA LEU A 4 4.00 -14.45 14.71
C LEU A 4 3.89 -13.15 15.50
N PHE A 5 3.23 -12.13 14.95
CA PHE A 5 3.07 -10.85 15.65
C PHE A 5 2.41 -10.99 17.03
N ILE A 6 1.49 -11.94 17.21
CA ILE A 6 0.85 -12.22 18.52
C ILE A 6 1.82 -12.84 19.55
N ASP A 7 2.86 -13.52 19.09
CA ASP A 7 3.91 -14.08 19.95
C ASP A 7 4.98 -13.03 20.25
N TYR A 8 5.27 -12.15 19.30
CA TYR A 8 6.07 -10.94 19.52
C TYR A 8 5.40 -9.97 20.50
N GLU A 9 4.09 -9.70 20.36
CA GLU A 9 3.31 -8.90 21.32
C GLU A 9 3.44 -9.46 22.74
N ARG A 10 3.28 -10.79 22.88
CA ARG A 10 3.44 -11.49 24.16
C ARG A 10 4.86 -11.37 24.71
N LEU A 11 5.87 -11.54 23.85
CA LEU A 11 7.29 -11.42 24.20
C LEU A 11 7.63 -9.99 24.65
N VAL A 12 7.29 -8.97 23.86
CA VAL A 12 7.51 -7.54 24.18
C VAL A 12 6.91 -7.21 25.55
N ARG A 13 5.67 -7.66 25.81
CA ARG A 13 5.01 -7.45 27.10
C ARG A 13 5.74 -8.19 28.24
N GLN A 14 6.10 -9.46 28.06
CA GLN A 14 6.83 -10.23 29.07
C GLN A 14 8.21 -9.63 29.36
N THR A 15 8.95 -9.18 28.34
CA THR A 15 10.24 -8.49 28.51
C THR A 15 10.08 -7.14 29.22
N PHE A 16 9.01 -6.38 28.95
CA PHE A 16 8.71 -5.17 29.72
C PHE A 16 8.44 -5.49 31.20
N GLU A 17 7.57 -6.46 31.49
CA GLU A 17 7.21 -6.86 32.86
C GLU A 17 8.45 -7.38 33.63
N GLN A 18 9.28 -8.19 32.99
CA GLN A 18 10.55 -8.66 33.55
C GLN A 18 11.55 -7.51 33.80
N LYS A 19 11.75 -6.60 32.84
CA LYS A 19 12.67 -5.46 33.02
C LYS A 19 12.14 -4.48 34.07
N GLN A 20 10.82 -4.27 34.18
CA GLN A 20 10.19 -3.44 35.21
C GLN A 20 10.37 -4.06 36.60
N ALA A 21 10.03 -5.34 36.79
CA ALA A 21 10.17 -6.01 38.09
C ALA A 21 11.63 -6.08 38.59
N ASN A 22 12.60 -6.19 37.68
CA ASN A 22 14.03 -6.20 38.00
C ASN A 22 14.67 -4.79 38.08
N ASN A 23 13.91 -3.71 37.88
CA ASN A 23 14.43 -2.33 37.73
C ASN A 23 15.51 -2.17 36.63
N LYS A 24 15.47 -3.02 35.59
CA LYS A 24 16.38 -3.04 34.43
C LYS A 24 15.78 -2.33 33.21
N LEU A 25 15.01 -1.27 33.42
CA LEU A 25 14.43 -0.45 32.35
C LEU A 25 15.44 0.62 31.91
N PRO A 26 15.86 0.65 30.63
CA PRO A 26 17.04 1.42 30.22
C PRO A 26 16.85 2.95 30.17
N TYR A 27 15.61 3.46 30.27
CA TYR A 27 15.30 4.91 30.18
C TYR A 27 14.66 5.43 31.47
N GLY A 28 15.11 4.91 32.60
CA GLY A 28 14.58 5.20 33.93
C GLY A 28 13.30 4.43 34.24
N SER A 29 12.67 4.80 35.36
CA SER A 29 11.43 4.19 35.84
C SER A 29 10.26 4.52 34.91
N LEU A 30 9.97 3.65 33.94
CA LEU A 30 8.70 3.67 33.20
C LEU A 30 7.55 3.35 34.15
N LEU A 31 7.03 4.40 34.77
CA LEU A 31 5.74 4.39 35.43
C LEU A 31 4.67 4.15 34.37
N LEU A 32 3.59 3.49 34.76
CA LEU A 32 2.46 3.18 33.87
C LEU A 32 1.57 4.42 33.66
N THR A 33 2.18 5.52 33.21
CA THR A 33 1.56 6.83 32.97
C THR A 33 1.93 7.36 31.58
N PRO A 34 1.03 8.11 30.89
CA PRO A 34 1.30 8.61 29.54
C PRO A 34 2.51 9.57 29.46
N ALA A 35 2.76 10.34 30.53
CA ALA A 35 3.92 11.24 30.63
C ALA A 35 5.24 10.46 30.69
N SER A 36 5.36 9.47 31.59
CA SER A 36 6.61 8.69 31.75
C SER A 36 7.01 7.95 30.46
N PHE A 37 6.04 7.48 29.68
CA PHE A 37 6.31 6.92 28.35
C PHE A 37 6.80 7.98 27.35
N LYS A 38 6.23 9.19 27.36
CA LYS A 38 6.72 10.31 26.53
C LYS A 38 8.14 10.74 26.93
N ASP A 39 8.42 10.84 28.22
CA ASP A 39 9.72 11.25 28.75
C ASP A 39 10.81 10.22 28.42
N ALA A 40 10.49 8.92 28.50
CA ALA A 40 11.36 7.85 28.03
C ALA A 40 11.63 7.95 26.52
N CYS A 41 10.63 8.29 25.70
CA CYS A 41 10.85 8.56 24.27
C CYS A 41 11.76 9.77 24.03
N VAL A 42 11.61 10.86 24.81
CA VAL A 42 12.47 12.05 24.74
C VAL A 42 13.93 11.68 25.07
N MET A 43 14.15 11.02 26.21
CA MET A 43 15.47 10.55 26.66
C MET A 43 16.13 9.58 25.65
N ARG A 44 15.32 8.77 24.98
CA ARG A 44 15.81 7.84 23.96
C ARG A 44 16.13 8.52 22.63
N CYS A 45 15.39 9.57 22.24
CA CYS A 45 15.75 10.40 21.09
C CYS A 45 17.05 11.20 21.31
N THR A 46 17.43 11.56 22.54
CA THR A 46 18.67 12.34 22.80
C THR A 46 19.95 11.50 22.79
N GLN A 47 19.88 10.19 23.05
CA GLN A 47 21.03 9.26 23.00
C GLN A 47 21.42 8.84 21.57
N GLY A 48 20.72 9.33 20.55
CA GLY A 48 20.84 8.88 19.16
C GLY A 48 19.88 7.72 18.86
N ILE A 49 19.47 7.60 17.59
CA ILE A 49 18.47 6.63 17.15
C ILE A 49 18.86 6.04 15.79
N SER A 50 18.65 4.73 15.60
CA SER A 50 18.88 4.11 14.30
C SER A 50 17.79 4.52 13.30
N ARG A 51 18.11 4.63 12.00
CA ARG A 51 17.11 4.92 10.94
C ARG A 51 16.00 3.85 10.85
N ARG A 52 16.17 2.67 11.47
CA ARG A 52 15.14 1.64 11.59
C ARG A 52 14.16 1.95 12.74
N ASP A 53 14.70 2.26 13.92
CA ASP A 53 13.93 2.65 15.10
C ASP A 53 13.21 3.99 14.90
N GLU A 54 13.84 4.93 14.20
CA GLU A 54 13.27 6.26 13.90
C GLU A 54 11.95 6.16 13.13
N LYS A 55 11.83 5.16 12.24
CA LYS A 55 10.58 4.87 11.53
C LYS A 55 9.47 4.39 12.47
N VAL A 56 9.80 3.73 13.58
CA VAL A 56 8.81 3.37 14.62
C VAL A 56 8.27 4.62 15.30
N VAL A 57 9.17 5.52 15.72
CA VAL A 57 8.79 6.79 16.38
C VAL A 57 7.91 7.63 15.46
N ARG A 58 8.31 7.76 14.18
CA ARG A 58 7.54 8.44 13.13
C ARG A 58 6.17 7.81 12.89
N ALA A 59 6.09 6.48 12.76
CA ALA A 59 4.83 5.77 12.56
C ALA A 59 3.90 5.80 13.80
N PHE A 60 4.47 5.82 15.01
CA PHE A 60 3.72 6.04 16.24
C PHE A 60 3.09 7.44 16.25
N CYS A 61 3.89 8.48 16.00
CA CYS A 61 3.45 9.87 15.98
C CYS A 61 2.55 10.24 14.79
N GLY A 62 2.71 9.57 13.65
CA GLY A 62 2.03 9.92 12.39
C GLY A 62 2.72 11.03 11.58
N ASP A 63 3.98 11.36 11.89
CA ASP A 63 4.76 12.38 11.16
C ASP A 63 5.89 11.71 10.36
N LEU A 64 5.72 11.67 9.04
CA LEU A 64 6.62 11.01 8.09
C LEU A 64 7.67 11.96 7.46
N ASP A 65 7.72 13.21 7.91
CA ASP A 65 8.62 14.24 7.38
C ASP A 65 10.08 13.99 7.79
N GLU A 66 10.87 13.34 6.92
CA GLU A 66 12.28 13.00 7.17
C GLU A 66 13.18 14.22 7.49
N SER A 67 12.72 15.47 7.33
CA SER A 67 13.48 16.67 7.75
C SER A 67 13.44 16.97 9.25
N LYS A 68 12.41 16.52 9.99
CA LYS A 68 12.28 16.75 11.44
C LYS A 68 13.03 15.70 12.24
N SER A 69 13.65 16.06 13.37
CA SER A 69 14.31 15.08 14.25
C SER A 69 13.33 14.31 15.15
N CYS A 70 13.66 13.06 15.50
CA CYS A 70 12.98 12.24 16.53
C CYS A 70 12.53 13.06 17.74
N LEU A 71 13.46 13.82 18.31
CA LEU A 71 13.27 14.66 19.49
C LEU A 71 12.20 15.74 19.25
N SER A 72 12.30 16.46 18.13
CA SER A 72 11.37 17.56 17.81
C SER A 72 9.93 17.09 17.57
N ILE A 73 9.77 15.87 17.02
CA ILE A 73 8.46 15.23 16.83
C ILE A 73 7.89 14.82 18.19
N ILE A 74 8.63 14.04 18.97
CA ILE A 74 8.14 13.51 20.26
C ILE A 74 7.87 14.61 21.29
N GLN A 75 8.70 15.66 21.38
CA GLN A 75 8.47 16.78 22.31
C GLN A 75 7.11 17.45 22.05
N ARG A 76 6.78 17.68 20.78
CA ARG A 76 5.52 18.29 20.34
C ARG A 76 4.33 17.32 20.31
N TYR A 77 4.58 16.01 20.38
CA TYR A 77 3.54 15.00 20.32
C TYR A 77 2.66 15.02 21.57
N ASP A 78 1.35 14.83 21.36
CA ASP A 78 0.35 14.88 22.43
C ASP A 78 0.53 13.69 23.40
N THR A 79 0.74 14.01 24.68
CA THR A 79 0.94 13.04 25.77
C THR A 79 -0.27 12.10 25.92
N ASP A 80 -1.48 12.53 25.58
CA ASP A 80 -2.67 11.67 25.66
C ASP A 80 -2.64 10.51 24.65
N LYS A 81 -1.86 10.62 23.57
CA LYS A 81 -1.73 9.56 22.55
C LYS A 81 -0.97 8.33 23.06
N PHE A 82 -0.32 8.40 24.22
CA PHE A 82 0.26 7.24 24.91
C PHE A 82 -0.76 6.47 25.77
N LYS A 83 -1.96 7.02 26.04
CA LYS A 83 -3.02 6.36 26.82
C LYS A 83 -3.40 4.95 26.31
N PRO A 84 -3.46 4.64 25.00
CA PRO A 84 -3.77 3.29 24.51
C PRO A 84 -2.72 2.23 24.86
N LEU A 85 -1.43 2.60 24.89
CA LEU A 85 -0.34 1.71 25.34
C LEU A 85 -0.41 1.50 26.85
N VAL A 86 -0.55 2.60 27.59
CA VAL A 86 -0.64 2.59 29.06
C VAL A 86 -1.87 1.82 29.56
N ASN A 87 -3.03 1.95 28.91
CA ASN A 87 -4.23 1.20 29.26
C ASN A 87 -4.09 -0.31 28.96
N TYR A 88 -3.38 -0.67 27.89
CA TYR A 88 -3.08 -2.07 27.58
C TYR A 88 -2.16 -2.71 28.62
N LEU A 89 -1.06 -2.04 28.99
CA LEU A 89 -0.12 -2.54 30.00
C LEU A 89 -0.74 -2.59 31.41
N ASN A 90 -1.64 -1.66 31.76
CA ASN A 90 -2.44 -1.72 32.99
C ASN A 90 -3.60 -2.75 32.94
N GLY A 91 -3.72 -3.57 31.88
CA GLY A 91 -4.83 -4.54 31.72
C GLY A 91 -6.22 -3.94 31.50
N LYS A 92 -6.34 -2.60 31.45
CA LYS A 92 -7.59 -1.86 31.19
C LYS A 92 -8.07 -2.04 29.74
N SER A 93 -7.18 -2.42 28.83
CA SER A 93 -7.52 -2.89 27.48
C SER A 93 -6.88 -4.26 27.22
N LYS A 94 -7.62 -5.16 26.55
CA LYS A 94 -7.12 -6.48 26.12
C LYS A 94 -6.29 -6.42 24.82
N LYS A 95 -6.27 -5.28 24.11
CA LYS A 95 -5.56 -5.07 22.84
C LYS A 95 -5.06 -3.63 22.70
N THR A 96 -4.10 -3.41 21.81
CA THR A 96 -3.59 -2.09 21.43
C THR A 96 -3.10 -2.14 19.97
N ASP A 97 -2.84 -1.00 19.33
CA ASP A 97 -2.38 -0.96 17.94
C ASP A 97 -0.95 -1.52 17.82
N PRO A 98 -0.57 -2.19 16.71
CA PRO A 98 0.78 -2.72 16.50
C PRO A 98 1.89 -1.67 16.69
N LYS A 99 1.67 -0.43 16.28
CA LYS A 99 2.62 0.69 16.47
C LYS A 99 2.92 0.98 17.95
N ASN A 100 2.00 0.67 18.86
CA ASN A 100 2.17 0.86 20.30
C ASN A 100 3.05 -0.26 20.89
N ILE A 101 2.93 -1.49 20.34
CA ILE A 101 3.81 -2.62 20.66
C ILE A 101 5.23 -2.38 20.12
N GLU A 102 5.39 -1.86 18.90
CA GLU A 102 6.73 -1.52 18.38
C GLU A 102 7.39 -0.37 19.16
N LEU A 103 6.62 0.65 19.56
CA LEU A 103 7.15 1.71 20.43
C LEU A 103 7.63 1.13 21.77
N LEU A 104 6.89 0.18 22.35
CA LEU A 104 7.30 -0.50 23.57
C LEU A 104 8.56 -1.36 23.34
N ALA A 105 8.61 -2.13 22.25
CA ALA A 105 9.76 -2.95 21.87
C ALA A 105 11.04 -2.12 21.66
N TRP A 106 10.89 -0.92 21.10
CA TRP A 106 11.92 0.11 21.05
C TRP A 106 12.33 0.54 22.46
N LEU A 107 11.41 1.10 23.25
CA LEU A 107 11.68 1.63 24.59
C LEU A 107 12.38 0.66 25.55
N ILE A 108 12.05 -0.64 25.49
CA ILE A 108 12.62 -1.66 26.39
C ILE A 108 13.95 -2.26 25.91
N ASP A 109 14.46 -1.85 24.75
CA ASP A 109 15.52 -2.55 24.02
C ASP A 109 15.28 -4.06 23.87
N LEU A 110 14.24 -4.43 23.12
CA LEU A 110 14.11 -5.82 22.64
C LEU A 110 15.10 -6.03 21.46
N PRO A 111 15.92 -7.10 21.44
CA PRO A 111 16.85 -7.36 20.35
C PRO A 111 16.13 -7.70 19.04
N GLY A 112 16.77 -7.42 17.90
CA GLY A 112 16.28 -7.77 16.56
C GLY A 112 15.12 -6.92 15.99
N ARG A 113 14.49 -6.07 16.83
CA ARG A 113 13.35 -5.18 16.53
C ARG A 113 13.55 -4.26 15.29
N PRO A 114 12.46 -3.65 14.75
CA PRO A 114 11.02 -3.89 14.99
C PRO A 114 10.59 -5.32 14.59
N TRP A 115 9.31 -5.67 14.72
CA TRP A 115 8.83 -6.93 14.15
C TRP A 115 8.90 -6.91 12.62
N GLU A 116 9.57 -7.92 12.08
CA GLU A 116 9.52 -8.27 10.67
C GLU A 116 8.95 -9.68 10.58
N MET A 117 7.91 -9.85 9.75
CA MET A 117 7.31 -11.15 9.49
C MET A 117 8.40 -12.17 9.17
N GLY A 118 8.44 -13.24 9.97
CA GLY A 118 9.33 -14.37 9.73
C GLY A 118 10.55 -14.49 10.64
N LYS A 119 11.04 -13.37 11.19
CA LYS A 119 12.12 -13.40 12.20
C LYS A 119 11.67 -14.18 13.45
N SER A 120 12.62 -14.81 14.11
CA SER A 120 12.47 -15.39 15.45
C SER A 120 13.01 -14.41 16.50
N TYR A 121 12.15 -13.95 17.40
CA TYR A 121 12.54 -13.10 18.52
C TYR A 121 12.66 -13.92 19.81
N SER A 122 13.69 -13.64 20.61
CA SER A 122 13.92 -14.22 21.94
C SER A 122 14.03 -13.11 22.99
N GLY A 123 13.64 -13.41 24.23
CA GLY A 123 13.80 -12.48 25.36
C GLY A 123 15.24 -12.42 25.88
N GLU A 124 16.00 -13.49 25.66
CA GLU A 124 17.45 -13.53 25.85
C GLU A 124 18.16 -12.55 24.91
N PRO A 125 19.16 -11.78 25.40
CA PRO A 125 20.03 -11.00 24.53
C PRO A 125 20.95 -11.94 23.75
N ASN A 126 20.56 -12.28 22.52
CA ASN A 126 21.52 -12.84 21.58
C ASN A 126 22.66 -11.83 21.42
N ALA A 127 23.89 -12.26 21.72
CA ALA A 127 25.08 -11.53 21.35
C ALA A 127 25.09 -11.27 19.83
N ASP A 128 25.78 -10.22 19.42
CA ASP A 128 25.70 -9.71 18.05
C ASP A 128 25.98 -10.78 16.99
N PRO A 129 25.25 -10.78 15.86
CA PRO A 129 25.65 -11.58 14.70
C PRO A 129 27.11 -11.27 14.36
N PRO A 130 27.98 -12.27 14.16
CA PRO A 130 29.40 -12.02 13.94
C PRO A 130 29.64 -11.01 12.83
N LEU A 131 30.56 -10.07 13.07
CA LEU A 131 31.14 -9.26 12.01
C LEU A 131 31.74 -10.21 10.96
N SER A 132 31.16 -10.21 9.76
CA SER A 132 31.67 -11.01 8.65
C SER A 132 32.86 -10.31 8.00
N ASP A 133 33.95 -10.20 8.76
CA ASP A 133 35.24 -9.80 8.24
C ASP A 133 35.78 -10.90 7.32
N THR A 134 35.62 -10.71 6.02
CA THR A 134 36.34 -11.48 4.99
C THR A 134 37.00 -10.52 4.02
N ASN A 135 38.15 -9.99 4.43
CA ASN A 135 39.16 -9.42 3.55
C ASN A 135 40.11 -10.54 3.09
N PRO A 136 40.33 -10.71 1.78
CA PRO A 136 41.57 -11.31 1.25
C PRO A 136 42.46 -10.20 0.67
N GLU A 137 43.70 -10.09 1.16
CA GLU A 137 44.64 -9.04 0.75
C GLU A 137 45.19 -9.19 -0.68
N ALA A 138 45.59 -8.03 -1.22
CA ALA A 138 46.66 -7.81 -2.20
C ALA A 138 46.57 -8.47 -3.59
N GLY A 139 46.17 -7.66 -4.58
CA GLY A 139 46.53 -7.77 -6.00
C GLY A 139 46.69 -6.36 -6.58
N GLU A 140 47.78 -6.08 -7.28
CA GLU A 140 48.32 -4.71 -7.38
C GLU A 140 47.80 -3.85 -8.56
N LEU A 141 47.77 -2.53 -8.31
CA LEU A 141 47.93 -1.40 -9.26
C LEU A 141 46.93 -1.20 -10.42
N GLY A 142 46.31 0.00 -10.47
CA GLY A 142 45.42 0.39 -11.58
C GLY A 142 44.75 1.76 -11.41
N THR A 143 45.52 2.84 -11.28
CA THR A 143 44.99 4.20 -11.08
C THR A 143 44.26 4.73 -12.31
N ILE A 144 43.02 5.22 -12.15
CA ILE A 144 42.32 6.04 -13.14
C ILE A 144 41.74 7.27 -12.44
N GLU A 145 42.02 8.45 -12.97
CA GLU A 145 41.58 9.74 -12.45
C GLU A 145 40.16 10.09 -12.91
N TYR A 146 39.38 10.74 -12.05
CA TYR A 146 38.11 11.39 -12.42
C TYR A 146 38.30 12.92 -12.44
N PRO A 147 38.24 13.59 -13.62
CA PRO A 147 38.36 15.03 -13.69
C PRO A 147 37.19 15.74 -13.01
N THR A 148 37.48 16.64 -12.08
CA THR A 148 36.48 17.57 -11.51
C THR A 148 36.51 18.86 -12.33
N GLY A 149 35.35 19.29 -12.85
CA GLY A 149 35.21 20.49 -13.68
C GLY A 149 33.96 21.28 -13.34
N ASN A 150 34.13 22.40 -12.65
CA ASN A 150 33.10 23.38 -12.31
C ASN A 150 33.56 24.79 -12.76
N PRO A 151 32.67 25.78 -12.89
CA PRO A 151 32.52 26.45 -14.19
C PRO A 151 32.79 27.97 -14.17
N PRO A 152 32.65 28.62 -15.34
CA PRO A 152 32.21 30.01 -15.42
C PRO A 152 30.97 30.19 -16.33
N ALA A 153 30.29 31.34 -16.40
CA ALA A 153 29.82 32.29 -15.37
C ALA A 153 29.15 33.48 -16.10
N ASN A 154 27.85 33.71 -15.86
CA ASN A 154 27.06 34.84 -16.41
C ASN A 154 26.91 34.83 -17.98
N GLU A 155 26.06 35.65 -18.64
CA GLU A 155 25.32 36.84 -18.19
C GLU A 155 23.81 36.86 -18.54
N ARG A 156 23.18 38.05 -18.47
CA ARG A 156 21.73 38.30 -18.39
C ARG A 156 21.15 38.68 -19.76
N ASN A 157 19.86 38.40 -20.00
CA ASN A 157 18.81 39.43 -20.22
C ASN A 157 17.49 38.85 -20.78
N THR A 158 16.38 39.52 -20.44
CA THR A 158 14.99 39.31 -20.90
C THR A 158 14.40 40.73 -21.03
N PRO A 159 13.64 41.14 -22.08
CA PRO A 159 12.29 40.60 -22.29
C PRO A 159 11.67 40.63 -23.73
N ALA A 160 10.47 40.03 -23.82
CA ALA A 160 9.31 40.42 -24.66
C ALA A 160 9.36 40.35 -26.22
N GLY A 161 8.89 39.21 -26.77
CA GLY A 161 7.64 39.17 -27.56
C GLY A 161 7.65 39.31 -29.11
N ILE A 162 6.47 38.98 -29.67
CA ILE A 162 5.93 39.31 -31.02
C ILE A 162 6.26 38.38 -32.24
N ILE A 163 5.27 37.53 -32.57
CA ILE A 163 4.75 37.10 -33.91
C ILE A 163 5.67 36.42 -34.97
N GLY A 164 5.25 35.27 -35.52
CA GLY A 164 5.68 34.79 -36.86
C GLY A 164 5.25 33.37 -37.30
N PHE A 165 4.55 33.28 -38.44
CA PHE A 165 4.08 32.10 -39.23
C PHE A 165 5.14 31.02 -39.61
N THR A 166 4.85 29.80 -40.11
CA THR A 166 3.62 29.05 -40.56
C THR A 166 3.42 27.76 -39.71
N GLY A 167 2.78 26.62 -40.05
CA GLY A 167 2.03 25.99 -41.18
C GLY A 167 1.75 24.49 -40.79
N ILE A 168 0.70 23.71 -41.12
CA ILE A 168 -0.34 23.56 -42.18
C ILE A 168 0.09 22.61 -43.33
N PRO A 169 -0.71 21.59 -43.79
CA PRO A 169 -2.11 21.23 -43.46
C PRO A 169 -2.35 19.74 -43.04
N ILE A 170 -3.60 19.39 -42.68
CA ILE A 170 -4.48 18.43 -43.41
C ILE A 170 -5.90 18.45 -42.79
N GLY A 171 -6.94 18.42 -43.64
CA GLY A 171 -8.37 18.38 -43.25
C GLY A 171 -8.92 16.95 -43.05
N LEU A 172 -10.23 16.73 -42.94
CA LEU A 172 -11.35 17.58 -43.34
C LEU A 172 -12.58 17.39 -42.41
N GLN A 173 -13.48 18.37 -42.36
CA GLN A 173 -14.76 18.28 -41.62
C GLN A 173 -15.89 17.62 -42.42
N ARG A 174 -17.03 17.39 -41.76
CA ARG A 174 -18.16 16.56 -42.23
C ARG A 174 -19.49 17.31 -42.12
N GLU A 175 -20.07 17.61 -43.28
CA GLU A 175 -21.42 18.20 -43.50
C GLU A 175 -21.80 17.86 -44.96
N ASN A 176 -23.07 17.71 -45.38
CA ASN A 176 -24.33 17.62 -44.62
C ASN A 176 -25.42 16.90 -45.47
N GLU A 177 -26.63 16.77 -44.90
CA GLU A 177 -27.92 16.67 -45.62
C GLU A 177 -28.27 15.38 -46.40
N LYS A 178 -29.47 15.37 -47.02
CA LYS A 178 -30.20 14.22 -47.59
C LYS A 178 -30.99 14.69 -48.82
N GLU A 179 -31.20 13.81 -49.79
CA GLU A 179 -32.29 13.97 -50.77
C GLU A 179 -32.98 12.62 -51.04
N SER A 180 -34.11 12.66 -51.76
CA SER A 180 -35.11 11.60 -51.91
C SER A 180 -35.07 10.93 -53.29
N VAL A 181 -35.89 9.89 -53.50
CA VAL A 181 -36.92 9.80 -54.56
C VAL A 181 -37.40 8.34 -54.75
N GLU A 182 -38.72 8.23 -54.93
CA GLU A 182 -39.55 7.08 -55.31
C GLU A 182 -39.09 6.33 -56.59
N THR A 183 -39.68 5.21 -57.08
CA THR A 183 -41.09 4.78 -57.06
C THR A 183 -41.27 3.29 -57.51
N LYS A 184 -42.49 2.74 -57.34
CA LYS A 184 -43.14 1.60 -58.07
C LYS A 184 -42.77 0.15 -57.68
N THR A 185 -43.67 -0.85 -57.73
CA THR A 185 -45.16 -0.89 -57.86
C THR A 185 -45.76 -2.28 -57.53
N GLU A 186 -46.92 -2.31 -56.86
CA GLU A 186 -47.99 -3.36 -56.73
C GLU A 186 -47.70 -4.80 -56.22
N GLU A 187 -48.63 -5.51 -55.54
CA GLU A 187 -49.94 -5.10 -54.91
C GLU A 187 -49.76 -4.93 -53.38
N ALA A 188 -50.30 -5.65 -52.37
CA ALA A 188 -51.42 -6.58 -52.18
C ALA A 188 -51.96 -6.46 -50.73
N GLY A 189 -53.22 -6.67 -50.35
CA GLY A 189 -54.48 -6.85 -51.11
C GLY A 189 -55.66 -7.06 -50.11
N LYS A 190 -56.85 -6.51 -50.41
CA LYS A 190 -58.11 -6.55 -49.61
C LYS A 190 -58.16 -5.85 -48.22
N GLN A 191 -58.68 -4.62 -48.24
CA GLN A 191 -59.44 -3.96 -47.15
C GLN A 191 -60.89 -4.52 -47.07
N VAL A 192 -61.75 -4.39 -46.04
CA VAL A 192 -61.72 -3.80 -44.67
C VAL A 192 -62.47 -4.78 -43.71
N LYS A 193 -62.60 -4.61 -42.37
CA LYS A 193 -63.60 -3.74 -41.68
C LYS A 193 -63.32 -3.58 -40.17
N LYS A 194 -63.90 -2.53 -39.58
CA LYS A 194 -63.56 -1.95 -38.27
C LYS A 194 -64.66 -2.19 -37.22
N GLY A 195 -64.31 -2.78 -36.08
CA GLY A 195 -65.17 -2.91 -34.87
C GLY A 195 -64.62 -2.08 -33.70
N ARG A 196 -65.48 -1.40 -32.94
CA ARG A 196 -65.08 -0.37 -31.95
C ARG A 196 -65.22 -0.86 -30.50
N SER A 197 -64.17 -0.71 -29.69
CA SER A 197 -64.30 -0.69 -28.22
C SER A 197 -63.32 0.30 -27.58
N THR A 198 -63.82 1.48 -27.23
CA THR A 198 -63.03 2.60 -26.69
C THR A 198 -62.92 2.53 -25.16
N LYS A 199 -62.17 1.53 -24.64
CA LYS A 199 -61.82 1.41 -23.20
C LYS A 199 -60.36 0.97 -22.93
N ARG A 200 -59.40 1.29 -23.81
CA ARG A 200 -57.97 0.90 -23.66
C ARG A 200 -56.91 1.99 -23.92
N LEU A 201 -57.29 3.27 -23.96
CA LEU A 201 -56.36 4.39 -24.26
C LEU A 201 -55.84 5.16 -23.04
N ALA A 202 -56.40 4.96 -21.84
CA ALA A 202 -55.86 5.56 -20.61
C ALA A 202 -54.62 4.81 -20.07
N ALA A 203 -54.52 3.50 -20.32
CA ALA A 203 -53.44 2.66 -19.80
C ALA A 203 -52.09 2.87 -20.51
N THR A 204 -52.11 3.27 -21.78
CA THR A 204 -50.90 3.38 -22.63
C THR A 204 -50.03 4.60 -22.32
N VAL A 205 -50.61 5.69 -21.79
CA VAL A 205 -49.87 6.91 -21.44
C VAL A 205 -49.21 6.82 -20.05
N VAL A 206 -49.83 6.07 -19.12
CA VAL A 206 -49.24 5.83 -17.79
C VAL A 206 -48.08 4.84 -17.89
N LEU A 207 -48.20 3.80 -18.72
CA LEU A 207 -47.18 2.76 -18.86
C LEU A 207 -45.87 3.28 -19.47
N SER A 208 -45.92 4.24 -20.41
CA SER A 208 -44.72 4.81 -21.03
C SER A 208 -43.89 5.69 -20.06
N LEU A 209 -44.56 6.43 -19.16
CA LEU A 209 -43.89 7.20 -18.11
C LEU A 209 -43.16 6.31 -17.09
N VAL A 210 -43.74 5.16 -16.75
CA VAL A 210 -43.10 4.15 -15.87
C VAL A 210 -41.87 3.53 -16.54
N LEU A 211 -41.94 3.24 -17.85
CA LEU A 211 -40.80 2.67 -18.58
C LEU A 211 -39.64 3.66 -18.74
N ALA A 212 -39.92 4.95 -19.00
CA ALA A 212 -38.87 5.98 -19.10
C ALA A 212 -38.16 6.23 -17.75
N THR A 213 -38.91 6.30 -16.66
CA THR A 213 -38.36 6.55 -15.31
C THR A 213 -37.67 5.33 -14.72
N GLY A 214 -38.26 4.13 -14.86
CA GLY A 214 -37.64 2.88 -14.45
C GLY A 214 -36.38 2.54 -15.25
N GLY A 215 -36.37 2.82 -16.56
CA GLY A 215 -35.21 2.66 -17.42
C GLY A 215 -34.01 3.51 -16.97
N ALA A 216 -34.24 4.77 -16.60
CA ALA A 216 -33.19 5.65 -16.08
C ALA A 216 -32.63 5.16 -14.72
N TRP A 217 -33.48 4.63 -13.84
CA TRP A 217 -33.06 4.10 -12.54
C TRP A 217 -32.24 2.80 -12.68
N LEU A 218 -32.68 1.89 -13.56
CA LEU A 218 -31.96 0.67 -13.89
C LEU A 218 -30.62 0.97 -14.57
N TRP A 219 -30.61 1.88 -15.56
CA TRP A 219 -29.37 2.34 -16.20
C TRP A 219 -28.40 2.89 -15.15
N LYS A 220 -28.87 3.72 -14.21
CA LYS A 220 -28.01 4.20 -13.11
C LYS A 220 -27.44 3.02 -12.31
N SER A 221 -28.28 2.10 -11.82
CA SER A 221 -27.80 0.97 -10.99
C SER A 221 -26.83 0.00 -11.69
N ILE A 222 -26.84 -0.07 -13.02
CA ILE A 222 -25.97 -0.97 -13.81
C ILE A 222 -24.65 -0.27 -14.19
N TYR A 223 -24.68 1.03 -14.49
CA TYR A 223 -23.51 1.78 -14.94
C TYR A 223 -22.76 2.52 -13.81
N THR A 224 -23.44 2.89 -12.71
CA THR A 224 -22.74 3.29 -11.47
C THR A 224 -22.52 2.04 -10.63
N GLY A 225 -21.28 1.51 -10.65
CA GLY A 225 -20.84 0.52 -9.66
C GLY A 225 -20.97 1.07 -8.23
N PRO A 226 -20.84 0.22 -7.19
CA PRO A 226 -21.14 0.62 -5.82
C PRO A 226 -20.36 1.87 -5.41
N ASP A 227 -21.07 2.89 -4.95
CA ASP A 227 -20.46 4.15 -4.52
C ASP A 227 -19.77 3.95 -3.17
N TYR A 228 -18.47 3.68 -3.26
CA TYR A 228 -17.59 3.54 -2.10
C TYR A 228 -16.83 4.84 -1.77
N SER A 229 -17.41 6.01 -2.05
CA SER A 229 -16.82 7.29 -1.63
C SER A 229 -16.66 7.33 -0.10
N GLY A 230 -15.39 7.40 0.36
CA GLY A 230 -15.05 7.32 1.79
C GLY A 230 -15.03 5.90 2.39
N GLY A 231 -15.11 4.84 1.59
CA GLY A 231 -14.99 3.47 2.06
C GLY A 231 -13.58 3.08 2.52
N CYS A 232 -13.47 1.93 3.19
CA CYS A 232 -12.20 1.31 3.57
C CYS A 232 -12.01 -0.06 2.89
N MET A 233 -10.83 -0.64 3.04
CA MET A 233 -10.52 -2.01 2.63
C MET A 233 -9.52 -2.67 3.59
N TYR A 234 -9.44 -4.00 3.52
CA TYR A 234 -8.50 -4.80 4.29
C TYR A 234 -7.94 -5.95 3.47
N TRP A 235 -6.75 -6.45 3.82
CA TRP A 235 -6.20 -7.66 3.22
C TRP A 235 -6.84 -8.92 3.80
N SER A 236 -7.26 -9.84 2.93
CA SER A 236 -7.89 -11.10 3.31
C SER A 236 -7.36 -12.21 2.40
N GLU A 237 -6.65 -13.16 2.99
CA GLU A 237 -6.04 -14.32 2.31
C GLU A 237 -5.10 -13.90 1.16
N ASP A 238 -5.63 -13.78 -0.06
CA ASP A 238 -4.92 -13.45 -1.30
C ASP A 238 -5.31 -12.08 -1.91
N HIS A 239 -6.27 -11.33 -1.38
CA HIS A 239 -6.70 -10.06 -2.00
C HIS A 239 -7.24 -9.01 -1.02
N TYR A 240 -7.39 -7.76 -1.48
CA TYR A 240 -8.08 -6.72 -0.73
C TYR A 240 -9.61 -6.85 -0.87
N LYS A 241 -10.34 -6.80 0.25
CA LYS A 241 -11.80 -6.78 0.31
C LYS A 241 -12.28 -5.41 0.85
N PRO A 242 -13.35 -4.79 0.30
CA PRO A 242 -13.91 -3.55 0.83
C PRO A 242 -14.59 -3.78 2.19
N ILE A 243 -14.61 -2.75 3.03
CA ILE A 243 -15.24 -2.76 4.36
C ILE A 243 -15.67 -1.33 4.76
N ALA A 244 -16.66 -1.21 5.64
CA ALA A 244 -16.96 0.05 6.29
C ALA A 244 -15.87 0.39 7.33
N CYS A 245 -15.45 1.66 7.40
CA CYS A 245 -14.28 2.10 8.19
C CYS A 245 -14.46 2.02 9.72
N ASP A 246 -15.70 1.85 10.19
CA ASP A 246 -16.08 1.70 11.60
C ASP A 246 -15.94 0.26 12.10
N GLN A 247 -16.05 -0.73 11.20
CA GLN A 247 -15.90 -2.15 11.52
C GLN A 247 -14.46 -2.49 11.91
N LYS A 248 -14.30 -3.46 12.83
CA LYS A 248 -13.00 -3.81 13.42
C LYS A 248 -12.77 -5.32 13.34
N ILE A 249 -12.05 -5.76 12.32
CA ILE A 249 -11.61 -7.15 12.19
C ILE A 249 -10.37 -7.36 13.09
N PRO A 250 -10.34 -8.39 13.95
CA PRO A 250 -9.18 -8.70 14.77
C PRO A 250 -7.90 -8.91 13.95
N ASN A 251 -6.81 -8.24 14.36
CA ASN A 251 -5.45 -8.46 13.85
C ASN A 251 -5.27 -8.18 12.34
N VAL A 252 -6.16 -7.39 11.75
CA VAL A 252 -6.20 -7.06 10.32
C VAL A 252 -6.04 -5.54 10.15
N MET A 253 -5.16 -5.13 9.22
CA MET A 253 -4.99 -3.71 8.90
C MET A 253 -6.12 -3.25 7.97
N ILE A 254 -6.90 -2.27 8.44
CA ILE A 254 -7.91 -1.57 7.65
C ILE A 254 -7.32 -0.24 7.20
N ILE A 255 -7.39 0.03 5.90
CA ILE A 255 -6.89 1.25 5.25
C ILE A 255 -7.95 1.87 4.36
N ALA A 256 -7.76 3.13 3.95
CA ALA A 256 -8.66 3.80 3.00
C ALA A 256 -8.77 2.98 1.70
N LEU A 257 -9.98 2.93 1.12
CA LEU A 257 -10.25 2.13 -0.06
C LEU A 257 -9.49 2.63 -1.29
N ASP A 258 -8.76 1.71 -1.90
CA ASP A 258 -8.17 1.86 -3.22
C ASP A 258 -8.85 0.83 -4.14
N THR A 259 -9.78 1.31 -4.98
CA THR A 259 -10.57 0.45 -5.88
C THR A 259 -9.72 -0.23 -6.95
N VAL A 260 -8.56 0.35 -7.29
CA VAL A 260 -7.58 -0.25 -8.21
C VAL A 260 -6.89 -1.45 -7.53
N LYS A 261 -6.53 -1.33 -6.24
CA LYS A 261 -6.01 -2.46 -5.46
C LYS A 261 -7.05 -3.55 -5.22
N VAL A 262 -8.29 -3.23 -4.83
CA VAL A 262 -9.36 -4.23 -4.66
C VAL A 262 -9.61 -5.02 -5.95
N LYS A 263 -9.56 -4.37 -7.11
CA LYS A 263 -9.74 -5.04 -8.39
C LYS A 263 -8.52 -5.88 -8.81
N ASN A 264 -7.31 -5.30 -8.73
CA ASN A 264 -6.13 -5.77 -9.47
C ASN A 264 -5.01 -6.35 -8.58
N PHE A 265 -5.00 -6.12 -7.27
CA PHE A 265 -3.91 -6.55 -6.38
C PHE A 265 -4.30 -7.87 -5.70
N ARG A 266 -3.71 -8.97 -6.19
CA ARG A 266 -3.87 -10.34 -5.67
C ARG A 266 -2.51 -10.96 -5.42
N LYS A 267 -2.44 -11.91 -4.48
CA LYS A 267 -1.32 -12.81 -4.28
C LYS A 267 -1.50 -14.03 -5.18
N ILE A 268 -0.44 -14.44 -5.86
CA ILE A 268 -0.42 -15.63 -6.71
C ILE A 268 -0.15 -16.83 -5.79
N THR A 269 -1.10 -17.76 -5.73
CA THR A 269 -1.06 -18.96 -4.88
C THR A 269 -0.36 -20.14 -5.55
N THR A 270 -0.31 -20.17 -6.88
CA THR A 270 0.36 -21.18 -7.73
C THR A 270 1.58 -20.56 -8.43
N PRO A 271 2.71 -20.36 -7.72
CA PRO A 271 3.89 -19.67 -8.29
C PRO A 271 4.52 -20.43 -9.45
N ASP A 272 4.37 -21.75 -9.49
CA ASP A 272 4.71 -22.67 -10.59
C ASP A 272 4.10 -22.26 -11.95
N THR A 273 2.94 -21.60 -11.95
CA THR A 273 2.28 -21.12 -13.18
C THR A 273 2.91 -19.85 -13.77
N ILE A 274 3.88 -19.23 -13.08
CA ILE A 274 4.50 -17.97 -13.51
C ILE A 274 5.54 -18.25 -14.61
N THR A 275 5.28 -17.75 -15.82
CA THR A 275 6.18 -17.85 -16.98
C THR A 275 6.86 -16.50 -17.28
N TYR A 276 7.77 -16.46 -18.26
CA TYR A 276 8.42 -15.22 -18.72
C TYR A 276 7.43 -14.09 -19.13
N LEU A 277 6.20 -14.45 -19.52
CA LEU A 277 5.13 -13.48 -19.84
C LEU A 277 4.65 -12.65 -18.64
N ALA A 278 5.07 -13.01 -17.42
CA ALA A 278 4.82 -12.32 -16.16
C ALA A 278 5.76 -11.13 -15.91
N ILE A 279 6.87 -11.00 -16.64
CA ILE A 279 7.79 -9.86 -16.50
C ILE A 279 7.03 -8.57 -16.82
N GLY A 280 7.11 -7.59 -15.91
CA GLY A 280 6.35 -6.33 -15.96
C GLY A 280 4.86 -6.44 -15.55
N LYS A 281 4.35 -7.64 -15.24
CA LYS A 281 2.96 -7.90 -14.81
C LYS A 281 2.85 -8.57 -13.43
N VAL A 282 3.97 -9.05 -12.90
CA VAL A 282 4.06 -9.70 -11.59
C VAL A 282 5.17 -9.06 -10.78
N TRP A 283 4.90 -8.89 -9.49
CA TRP A 283 5.83 -8.39 -8.48
C TRP A 283 6.04 -9.46 -7.41
N TYR A 284 7.15 -9.37 -6.67
CA TYR A 284 7.50 -10.33 -5.64
C TYR A 284 8.04 -9.67 -4.37
N SER A 285 8.01 -10.44 -3.29
CA SER A 285 8.68 -10.19 -2.01
C SER A 285 9.45 -11.45 -1.61
N LYS A 286 10.67 -11.29 -1.07
CA LYS A 286 11.44 -12.38 -0.46
C LYS A 286 11.45 -12.23 1.06
N ILE A 287 10.84 -13.17 1.76
CA ILE A 287 10.69 -13.20 3.23
C ILE A 287 11.04 -14.63 3.69
N ASP A 288 11.88 -14.81 4.70
CA ASP A 288 12.35 -16.13 5.19
C ASP A 288 12.91 -17.06 4.12
N ASN A 289 13.62 -16.51 3.14
CA ASN A 289 14.05 -17.20 1.92
C ASN A 289 12.91 -17.74 1.02
N LYS A 290 11.64 -17.63 1.42
CA LYS A 290 10.46 -17.88 0.61
C LYS A 290 10.14 -16.68 -0.28
N PHE A 291 9.45 -16.95 -1.39
CA PHE A 291 8.99 -15.93 -2.32
C PHE A 291 7.46 -15.86 -2.30
N GLU A 292 6.93 -14.65 -2.19
CA GLU A 292 5.52 -14.35 -2.36
C GLU A 292 5.35 -13.47 -3.60
N PHE A 293 4.42 -13.83 -4.48
CA PHE A 293 4.22 -13.20 -5.78
C PHE A 293 2.85 -12.53 -5.87
N TYR A 294 2.74 -11.44 -6.63
CA TYR A 294 1.57 -10.57 -6.67
C TYR A 294 1.28 -10.04 -8.07
N THR A 295 0.00 -9.87 -8.40
CA THR A 295 -0.48 -9.36 -9.71
C THR A 295 -0.40 -7.84 -9.87
N SER A 296 0.07 -7.12 -8.85
CA SER A 296 0.25 -5.67 -8.87
C SER A 296 1.41 -5.23 -7.97
N GLY A 297 2.00 -4.08 -8.28
CA GLY A 297 3.06 -3.47 -7.49
C GLY A 297 2.52 -2.59 -6.36
N GLY A 298 3.42 -2.14 -5.48
CA GLY A 298 3.09 -1.28 -4.35
C GLY A 298 3.81 -1.73 -3.08
N GLU A 299 3.17 -1.54 -1.93
CA GLU A 299 3.62 -2.07 -0.65
C GLU A 299 3.05 -3.47 -0.36
N HIS A 300 3.77 -4.23 0.46
CA HIS A 300 3.39 -5.56 0.90
C HIS A 300 2.17 -5.49 1.84
N PRO A 301 1.08 -6.24 1.60
CA PRO A 301 -0.19 -6.04 2.29
C PRO A 301 -0.17 -6.37 3.80
N ILE A 302 0.88 -7.05 4.28
CA ILE A 302 1.05 -7.50 5.67
C ILE A 302 2.31 -6.92 6.32
N VAL A 303 3.28 -6.42 5.55
CA VAL A 303 4.61 -6.02 6.06
C VAL A 303 4.87 -4.56 5.75
N TYR A 304 4.79 -3.72 6.78
CA TYR A 304 4.83 -2.27 6.65
C TYR A 304 6.13 -1.76 6.02
N GLY A 305 6.05 -0.74 5.15
CA GLY A 305 7.18 -0.10 4.49
C GLY A 305 7.96 -0.99 3.50
N ARG A 306 7.51 -2.23 3.24
CA ARG A 306 8.16 -3.16 2.31
C ARG A 306 7.56 -3.04 0.92
N ARG A 307 8.26 -2.37 0.02
CA ARG A 307 7.87 -2.26 -1.40
C ARG A 307 8.11 -3.57 -2.16
N LEU A 308 7.12 -4.02 -2.94
CA LEU A 308 7.24 -5.18 -3.83
C LEU A 308 8.18 -4.86 -5.01
N LYS A 309 9.01 -5.82 -5.41
CA LYS A 309 9.95 -5.70 -6.54
C LYS A 309 9.33 -6.30 -7.82
N PRO A 310 9.52 -5.73 -9.02
CA PRO A 310 9.07 -6.38 -10.25
C PRO A 310 9.82 -7.71 -10.45
N ILE A 311 9.14 -8.74 -10.96
CA ILE A 311 9.77 -10.03 -11.25
C ILE A 311 10.77 -9.91 -12.41
N THR A 312 11.86 -10.67 -12.35
CA THR A 312 12.91 -10.71 -13.38
C THR A 312 13.11 -12.14 -13.87
N LYS A 313 13.71 -12.31 -15.05
CA LYS A 313 14.06 -13.63 -15.61
C LYS A 313 14.82 -14.49 -14.59
N TYR A 314 15.84 -13.92 -13.94
CA TYR A 314 16.63 -14.57 -12.89
C TYR A 314 15.80 -15.16 -11.73
N ILE A 315 14.72 -14.49 -11.29
CA ILE A 315 13.85 -15.03 -10.23
C ILE A 315 13.00 -16.20 -10.75
N ILE A 316 12.55 -16.13 -12.00
CA ILE A 316 11.80 -17.20 -12.67
C ILE A 316 12.71 -18.43 -12.85
N ASP A 317 13.90 -18.25 -13.41
CA ASP A 317 14.88 -19.31 -13.68
C ASP A 317 15.30 -20.07 -12.41
N LEU A 318 15.56 -19.34 -11.32
CA LEU A 318 16.20 -19.90 -10.12
C LEU A 318 15.21 -20.39 -9.04
N TYR A 319 14.00 -19.82 -8.97
CA TYR A 319 13.05 -20.08 -7.86
C TYR A 319 11.66 -20.57 -8.31
N ILE A 320 11.40 -20.63 -9.63
CA ILE A 320 10.11 -21.10 -10.17
C ILE A 320 10.32 -22.28 -11.12
N HIS A 321 11.25 -22.17 -12.07
CA HIS A 321 11.61 -23.23 -13.03
C HIS A 321 13.08 -23.70 -12.91
N PRO A 322 13.55 -24.08 -11.70
CA PRO A 322 14.93 -24.51 -11.48
C PRO A 322 15.23 -25.79 -12.29
N GLY A 323 16.06 -25.64 -13.32
CA GLY A 323 16.39 -26.71 -14.28
C GLY A 323 16.21 -26.32 -15.75
N THR A 324 15.50 -25.22 -16.03
CA THR A 324 15.38 -24.64 -17.39
C THR A 324 16.66 -23.96 -17.90
N ILE A 325 17.71 -23.90 -17.08
CA ILE A 325 19.05 -23.43 -17.45
C ILE A 325 19.83 -24.59 -18.12
N THR A 326 19.27 -25.13 -19.20
CA THR A 326 20.02 -25.95 -20.15
C THR A 326 20.72 -25.04 -21.15
N ASN A 327 22.04 -25.16 -21.27
CA ASN A 327 22.90 -24.26 -22.03
C ASN A 327 22.36 -23.93 -23.44
N SER A 328 21.95 -22.68 -23.64
CA SER A 328 21.99 -22.05 -24.96
C SER A 328 23.40 -21.53 -25.18
N ASN A 329 24.10 -22.08 -26.17
CA ASN A 329 25.43 -21.65 -26.60
C ASN A 329 25.47 -20.18 -27.02
#